data_AF-A0A7J7VC72-F1
#
_entry.id   AF-A0A7J7VC72-F1
#
_cell.length_a   1.000
_cell.length_b   1.000
_cell.length_c   1.000
_cell.angle_alpha   90.00
_cell.angle_beta   90.00
_cell.angle_gamma   90.00
#
_symmetry.space_group_name_H-M   'P 1'
#
loop_
_entity.id
_entity.type
_entity.pdbx_description
1 polymer ?
#
loop_
_entity_poly.entity_id
_entity_poly.type
_entity_poly.pdbx_seq_one_letter_code
_entity_poly.pdbx_strand_id
1 'polypeptide(L)'
;MAASGVFGRCDILLVYSPDAEEWCQYLQDLFLSSRQIRGQKTLTYRLGPNTFFSAEDLTFFLSTRCIVVLLSAELVQHFGRPAQLPLLQRAFHPPQRMVRLLCGVQNCKEFLDFFPEWAHWQELTCDDEPETYLAAVKRAISEDSGCDSVTDTETEDEKALPYSKQQSLPLDTSPGNLMVVQPDRIRCGAETTVYVIVRCKLDERVTTEAEFSPEDAPSIRVEGKLENEYTVSVKAPALSSGNVSLKIYSGDLVVCEAIISYYTDMEEIGNLLSNAANPVEFMCQAFKIVPYNTETLDKLLTESLKNNIPASGLHLFGINQLEEEDMMTSKPTVKPQEATRG
;
A
#
# COMPACT_ATOMS: atom_id res chain seq x y z
N MET A 1 -9.01 5.50 21.28
CA MET A 1 -8.70 4.31 22.10
C MET A 1 -7.50 3.66 21.45
N ALA A 2 -6.36 3.62 22.15
CA ALA A 2 -5.10 3.11 21.62
C ALA A 2 -5.16 1.58 21.57
N ALA A 3 -4.89 1.01 20.40
CA ALA A 3 -4.78 -0.42 20.20
C ALA A 3 -3.44 -0.90 20.78
N SER A 4 -3.47 -1.46 21.99
CA SER A 4 -2.35 -2.19 22.60
C SER A 4 -2.12 -3.49 21.82
N GLY A 5 -1.10 -3.51 20.95
CA GLY A 5 -0.63 -4.70 20.23
C GLY A 5 0.74 -5.15 20.71
N VAL A 6 0.85 -6.42 21.10
CA VAL A 6 2.09 -7.08 21.52
C VAL A 6 3.16 -7.00 20.41
N PHE A 7 4.33 -6.45 20.75
CA PHE A 7 5.38 -6.03 19.84
C PHE A 7 6.08 -7.18 19.11
N GLY A 8 5.62 -7.49 17.90
CA GLY A 8 6.49 -8.07 16.88
C GLY A 8 7.56 -7.04 16.49
N ARG A 9 8.81 -7.49 16.35
CA ARG A 9 9.97 -6.65 15.99
C ARG A 9 9.60 -5.72 14.81
N CYS A 10 9.59 -4.42 15.04
CA CYS A 10 9.28 -3.41 14.02
C CYS A 10 10.60 -2.79 13.57
N ASP A 11 10.85 -2.80 12.27
CA ASP A 11 12.11 -2.31 11.73
C ASP A 11 12.05 -0.80 11.49
N ILE A 12 10.93 -0.29 10.98
CA ILE A 12 10.73 1.12 10.64
C ILE A 12 9.44 1.64 11.29
N LEU A 13 9.55 2.73 12.03
CA LEU A 13 8.41 3.44 12.61
C LEU A 13 8.29 4.85 12.03
N LEU A 14 7.19 5.14 11.34
CA LEU A 14 6.85 6.49 10.88
C LEU A 14 6.02 7.19 11.96
N VAL A 15 6.51 8.30 12.48
CA VAL A 15 5.84 9.11 13.52
C VAL A 15 5.37 10.40 12.90
N TYR A 16 4.07 10.68 12.96
CA TYR A 16 3.48 11.79 12.24
C TYR A 16 2.23 12.34 12.93
N SER A 17 1.84 13.57 12.56
CA SER A 17 0.58 14.19 12.97
C SER A 17 -0.39 14.29 11.78
N PRO A 18 -1.70 14.50 12.01
CA PRO A 18 -2.72 14.55 10.96
C PRO A 18 -2.39 15.44 9.75
N ASP A 19 -1.68 16.54 9.97
CA ASP A 19 -1.24 17.48 8.94
C ASP A 19 -0.15 16.94 7.99
N ALA A 20 0.51 15.84 8.33
CA ALA A 20 1.51 15.15 7.47
C ALA A 20 1.07 13.74 7.04
N GLU A 21 -0.24 13.45 7.03
CA GLU A 21 -0.80 12.16 6.63
C GLU A 21 -0.41 11.78 5.19
N GLU A 22 -0.43 12.73 4.25
CA GLU A 22 -0.05 12.48 2.84
C GLU A 22 1.41 12.06 2.70
N TRP A 23 2.31 12.69 3.47
CA TRP A 23 3.72 12.30 3.53
C TRP A 23 3.92 10.92 4.13
N CYS A 24 3.12 10.56 5.15
CA CYS A 24 3.14 9.24 5.75
C CYS A 24 2.77 8.17 4.71
N GLN A 25 1.66 8.36 3.98
CA GLN A 25 1.21 7.44 2.94
C GLN A 25 2.24 7.30 1.81
N TYR A 26 2.78 8.44 1.33
CA TYR A 26 3.82 8.44 0.30
C TYR A 26 5.05 7.61 0.71
N LEU A 27 5.55 7.79 1.94
CA LEU A 27 6.70 7.02 2.42
C LEU A 27 6.38 5.55 2.64
N GLN A 28 5.17 5.22 3.10
CA GLN A 28 4.73 3.83 3.20
C GLN A 28 4.78 3.14 1.83
N ASP A 29 4.19 3.77 0.80
CA ASP A 29 4.17 3.22 -0.55
C ASP A 29 5.57 3.14 -1.17
N LEU A 30 6.42 4.14 -0.92
CA LEU A 30 7.82 4.14 -1.35
C LEU A 30 8.60 2.98 -0.72
N PHE A 31 8.47 2.77 0.59
CA PHE A 31 9.18 1.70 1.30
C PHE A 31 8.67 0.32 0.91
N LEU A 32 7.37 0.17 0.62
CA LEU A 32 6.78 -1.07 0.11
C LEU A 32 7.22 -1.39 -1.33
N SER A 33 7.40 -0.35 -2.16
CA SER A 33 7.79 -0.48 -3.56
C SER A 33 9.30 -0.74 -3.73
N SER A 34 10.13 -0.22 -2.83
CA SER A 34 11.58 -0.34 -2.91
C SER A 34 12.09 -1.72 -2.49
N ARG A 35 12.82 -2.40 -3.39
CA ARG A 35 13.46 -3.70 -3.09
C ARG A 35 14.47 -3.64 -1.93
N GLN A 36 15.03 -2.48 -1.65
CA GLN A 36 16.03 -2.29 -0.60
C GLN A 36 15.43 -2.40 0.81
N ILE A 37 14.14 -2.11 0.96
CA ILE A 37 13.44 -2.00 2.26
C ILE A 37 12.22 -2.93 2.34
N ARG A 38 11.82 -3.56 1.24
CA ARG A 38 10.64 -4.46 1.11
C ARG A 38 10.54 -5.59 2.15
N GLY A 39 11.64 -5.99 2.77
CA GLY A 39 11.67 -7.02 3.82
C GLY A 39 11.50 -6.49 5.25
N GLN A 40 11.52 -5.17 5.45
CA GLN A 40 11.45 -4.52 6.75
C GLN A 40 9.99 -4.22 7.12
N LYS A 41 9.60 -4.46 8.37
CA LYS A 41 8.24 -4.16 8.83
C LYS A 41 8.11 -2.67 9.15
N THR A 42 7.40 -1.94 8.27
CA THR A 42 7.04 -0.53 8.47
C THR A 42 5.71 -0.42 9.24
N LEU A 43 5.72 0.33 10.34
CA LEU A 43 4.53 0.70 11.10
C LEU A 43 4.43 2.22 11.20
N THR A 44 3.24 2.71 11.52
CA THR A 44 2.97 4.13 11.69
C THR A 44 2.43 4.42 13.09
N TYR A 45 2.78 5.59 13.63
CA TYR A 45 2.27 6.09 14.89
C TYR A 45 1.77 7.53 14.70
N ARG A 46 0.46 7.68 14.82
CA ARG A 46 -0.23 8.96 14.62
C ARG A 46 -0.39 9.70 15.94
N LEU A 47 0.25 10.86 16.07
CA LEU A 47 0.11 11.81 17.17
C LEU A 47 -0.99 12.81 16.85
N GLY A 48 -2.20 12.52 17.33
CA GLY A 48 -3.33 13.44 17.25
C GLY A 48 -3.40 14.40 18.45
N PRO A 49 -4.19 15.49 18.35
CA PRO A 49 -4.18 16.58 19.32
C PRO A 49 -4.55 16.14 20.75
N ASN A 50 -5.42 15.13 20.88
CA ASN A 50 -5.89 14.56 22.14
C ASN A 50 -5.19 13.24 22.53
N THR A 51 -4.16 12.83 21.79
CA THR A 51 -3.42 11.60 22.10
C THR A 51 -2.35 11.86 23.15
N PHE A 52 -2.23 10.94 24.10
CA PHE A 52 -1.20 10.96 25.12
C PHE A 52 -0.23 9.82 24.88
N PHE A 53 1.05 10.16 24.79
CA PHE A 53 2.12 9.17 24.69
C PHE A 53 2.18 8.37 25.99
N SER A 54 1.81 7.09 25.92
CA SER A 54 1.70 6.20 27.06
C SER A 54 3.01 5.42 27.31
N ALA A 55 3.09 4.71 28.44
CA ALA A 55 4.22 3.83 28.73
C ALA A 55 4.29 2.60 27.79
N GLU A 56 3.14 2.16 27.27
CA GLU A 56 3.06 1.10 26.27
C GLU A 56 3.57 1.58 24.90
N ASP A 57 3.31 2.84 24.55
CA ASP A 57 3.90 3.45 23.35
C ASP A 57 5.42 3.59 23.49
N LEU A 58 5.92 3.87 24.70
CA LEU A 58 7.37 3.93 24.92
C LEU A 58 8.04 2.58 24.66
N THR A 59 7.48 1.47 25.15
CA THR A 59 8.05 0.13 24.91
C THR A 59 8.01 -0.24 23.44
N PHE A 60 6.99 0.22 22.70
CA PHE A 60 6.94 0.12 21.25
C PHE A 60 8.13 0.80 20.59
N PHE A 61 8.32 2.09 20.86
CA PHE A 61 9.37 2.92 20.26
C PHE A 61 10.77 2.46 20.65
N LEU A 62 10.93 1.83 21.82
CA LEU A 62 12.20 1.24 22.20
C LEU A 62 12.49 -0.06 21.44
N SER A 63 11.46 -0.79 21.00
CA SER A 63 11.61 -2.04 20.24
C SER A 63 11.90 -1.84 18.74
N THR A 64 11.86 -0.59 18.25
CA THR A 64 12.04 -0.27 16.84
C THR A 64 13.49 0.03 16.46
N ARG A 65 13.89 -0.38 15.25
CA ARG A 65 15.27 -0.23 14.75
C ARG A 65 15.54 1.12 14.09
N CYS A 66 14.55 1.68 13.40
CA CYS A 66 14.60 3.00 12.78
C CYS A 66 13.31 3.76 13.07
N ILE A 67 13.43 5.04 13.41
CA ILE A 67 12.29 5.94 13.65
C ILE A 67 12.42 7.12 12.70
N VAL A 68 11.42 7.29 11.85
CA VAL A 68 11.30 8.41 10.92
C VAL A 68 10.24 9.37 11.46
N VAL A 69 10.66 10.60 11.77
CA VAL A 69 9.81 11.64 12.34
C VAL A 69 9.41 12.62 11.25
N LEU A 70 8.12 12.70 10.94
CA LEU A 70 7.56 13.65 9.98
C LEU A 70 7.30 14.98 10.68
N LEU A 71 8.27 15.88 10.58
CA LEU A 71 8.30 17.14 11.31
C LEU A 71 7.34 18.15 10.68
N SER A 72 6.09 18.10 11.12
CA SER A 72 5.01 19.01 10.74
C SER A 72 4.71 20.03 11.83
N ALA A 73 3.94 21.06 11.51
CA ALA A 73 3.61 22.13 12.45
C ALA A 73 2.81 21.61 13.65
N GLU A 74 1.88 20.67 13.44
CA GLU A 74 1.11 20.04 14.51
C GLU A 74 2.00 19.14 15.38
N LEU A 75 2.93 18.39 14.78
CA LEU A 75 3.86 17.54 15.54
C LEU A 75 4.76 18.36 16.47
N VAL A 76 5.25 19.52 16.01
CA VAL A 76 6.08 20.41 16.84
C VAL A 76 5.32 20.90 18.08
N GLN A 77 4.00 21.09 17.99
CA GLN A 77 3.18 21.46 19.16
C GLN A 77 3.19 20.36 20.23
N HIS A 78 3.39 19.09 19.85
CA HIS A 78 3.53 17.99 20.80
C HIS A 78 4.86 18.06 21.57
N PHE A 79 5.94 18.54 20.96
CA PHE A 79 7.23 18.74 21.66
C PHE A 79 7.15 19.82 22.73
N GLY A 80 6.32 20.84 22.51
CA GLY A 80 6.04 21.90 23.49
C GLY A 80 5.25 21.44 24.73
N ARG A 81 4.78 20.18 24.79
CA ARG A 81 4.01 19.67 25.93
C ARG A 81 4.93 19.03 26.97
N PRO A 82 5.11 19.65 28.16
CA PRO A 82 6.07 19.16 29.16
C PRO A 82 5.71 17.77 29.72
N ALA A 83 4.44 17.36 29.67
CA ALA A 83 4.00 16.05 30.14
C ALA A 83 4.46 14.87 29.25
N GLN A 84 4.68 15.11 27.95
CA GLN A 84 5.02 14.06 26.98
C GLN A 84 6.49 14.14 26.55
N LEU A 85 7.11 15.32 26.64
CA LEU A 85 8.48 15.56 26.21
C LEU A 85 9.50 14.55 26.80
N PRO A 86 9.49 14.22 28.12
CA PRO A 86 10.44 13.25 28.66
C PRO A 86 10.28 11.83 28.08
N LEU A 87 9.06 11.43 27.73
CA LEU A 87 8.81 10.13 27.13
C LEU A 87 9.27 10.12 25.67
N LEU A 88 9.01 11.19 24.92
CA LEU A 88 9.50 11.36 23.56
C LEU A 88 11.03 11.41 23.50
N GLN A 89 11.69 12.08 24.44
CA GLN A 89 13.16 12.10 24.55
C GLN A 89 13.73 10.69 24.76
N ARG A 90 13.05 9.85 25.56
CA ARG A 90 13.45 8.45 25.75
C ARG A 90 13.15 7.58 24.52
N ALA A 91 12.07 7.87 23.82
CA ALA A 91 11.69 7.17 22.60
C ALA A 91 12.63 7.51 21.44
N PHE A 92 13.04 8.77 21.29
CA PHE A 92 13.88 9.27 20.21
C PHE A 92 15.38 9.18 20.53
N HIS A 93 15.81 8.00 20.94
CA HIS A 93 17.20 7.70 21.26
C HIS A 93 17.50 6.23 20.96
N PRO A 94 18.68 5.85 20.40
CA PRO A 94 19.85 6.68 20.06
C PRO A 94 19.68 7.53 18.79
N PRO A 95 20.52 8.56 18.54
CA PRO A 95 20.38 9.44 17.37
C PRO A 95 20.61 8.75 16.01
N GLN A 96 21.42 7.69 15.97
CA GLN A 96 21.74 6.94 14.74
C GLN A 96 20.51 6.26 14.12
N ARG A 97 19.52 5.91 14.95
CA ARG A 97 18.24 5.36 14.45
C ARG A 97 17.21 6.41 14.08
N MET A 98 17.52 7.70 14.26
CA MET A 98 16.58 8.79 14.07
C MET A 98 16.77 9.44 12.71
N VAL A 99 15.67 9.48 11.96
CA VAL A 99 15.56 10.21 10.70
C VAL A 99 14.45 11.25 10.87
N ARG A 100 14.67 12.49 10.42
CA ARG A 100 13.63 13.53 10.39
C ARG A 100 13.37 13.96 8.96
N LEU A 101 12.10 14.10 8.60
CA LEU A 101 11.66 14.72 7.35
C LEU A 101 11.00 16.06 7.67
N LEU A 102 11.49 17.14 7.07
CA LEU A 102 10.99 18.49 7.29
C LEU A 102 9.72 18.75 6.47
N CYS A 103 8.55 18.44 7.04
CA CYS A 103 7.24 18.62 6.40
C CYS A 103 6.70 20.06 6.60
N GLY A 104 7.29 21.03 5.89
CA GLY A 104 6.85 22.43 5.96
C GLY A 104 7.31 23.20 7.20
N VAL A 105 8.21 22.62 7.99
CA VAL A 105 8.87 23.24 9.15
C VAL A 105 10.34 23.46 8.83
N GLN A 106 10.84 24.68 9.07
CA GLN A 106 12.26 24.95 8.94
C GLN A 106 13.03 24.38 10.13
N ASN A 107 14.21 23.82 9.87
CA ASN A 107 15.09 23.39 10.96
C ASN A 107 15.59 24.62 11.75
N CYS A 108 15.36 24.62 13.06
CA CYS A 108 15.70 25.71 13.97
C CYS A 108 16.51 25.19 15.17
N LYS A 109 17.39 26.05 15.71
CA LYS A 109 18.22 25.70 16.89
C LYS A 109 17.39 25.44 18.14
N GLU A 110 16.16 25.95 18.20
CA GLU A 110 15.20 25.71 19.27
C GLU A 110 14.87 24.22 19.47
N PHE A 111 15.04 23.38 18.43
CA PHE A 111 14.86 21.94 18.57
C PHE A 111 15.91 21.26 19.45
N LEU A 112 17.08 21.89 19.65
CA LEU A 112 18.10 21.39 20.58
C LEU A 112 17.65 21.47 22.04
N ASP A 113 16.75 22.42 22.37
CA ASP A 113 16.20 22.56 23.71
C ASP A 113 15.24 21.40 24.04
N PHE A 114 14.57 20.84 23.02
CA PHE A 114 13.73 19.66 23.16
C PHE A 114 14.52 18.36 23.06
N PHE A 115 15.47 18.27 22.12
CA PHE A 115 16.26 17.07 21.85
C PHE A 115 17.75 17.44 21.74
N PRO A 116 18.58 17.16 22.77
CA PRO A 116 20.00 17.54 22.76
C PRO A 116 20.79 16.96 21.58
N GLU A 117 20.41 15.75 21.14
CA GLU A 117 21.04 15.04 20.03
C GLU A 117 20.42 15.37 18.66
N TRP A 118 19.57 16.41 18.58
CA TRP A 118 18.87 16.78 17.34
C TRP A 118 19.84 16.93 16.17
N ALA A 119 20.99 17.59 16.36
CA ALA A 119 21.96 17.79 15.29
C ALA A 119 22.50 16.49 14.68
N HIS A 120 22.46 15.37 15.41
CA HIS A 120 22.98 14.08 14.96
C HIS A 120 21.95 13.21 14.22
N TRP A 121 20.68 13.62 14.18
CA TRP A 121 19.66 12.87 13.44
C TRP A 121 19.82 13.10 11.95
N GLN A 122 19.54 12.09 11.16
CA GLN A 122 19.57 12.23 9.71
C GLN A 122 18.45 13.16 9.26
N GLU A 123 18.81 14.26 8.60
CA GLU A 123 17.86 15.21 8.04
C GLU A 123 17.49 14.87 6.61
N LEU A 124 16.22 15.04 6.29
CA LEU A 124 15.61 14.95 4.98
C LEU A 124 14.66 16.14 4.77
N THR A 125 14.52 16.56 3.54
CA THR A 125 13.68 17.66 3.07
C THR A 125 12.63 17.14 2.10
N CYS A 126 11.51 17.84 1.94
CA CYS A 126 10.46 17.45 1.00
C CYS A 126 10.90 17.49 -0.48
N ASP A 127 12.01 18.17 -0.77
CA ASP A 127 12.57 18.31 -2.12
C ASP A 127 13.60 17.21 -2.45
N ASP A 128 13.91 16.33 -1.49
CA ASP A 128 14.86 15.25 -1.71
C ASP A 128 14.31 14.15 -2.63
N GLU A 129 15.22 13.53 -3.38
CA GLU A 129 14.88 12.40 -4.24
C GLU A 129 14.47 11.16 -3.43
N PRO A 130 13.60 10.29 -3.98
CA PRO A 130 13.13 9.08 -3.29
C PRO A 130 14.25 8.16 -2.79
N GLU A 131 15.36 8.08 -3.54
CA GLU A 131 16.53 7.27 -3.19
C GLU A 131 17.23 7.78 -1.92
N THR A 132 17.19 9.09 -1.67
CA THR A 132 17.77 9.69 -0.45
C THR A 132 16.99 9.25 0.78
N TYR A 133 15.65 9.20 0.69
CA TYR A 133 14.81 8.68 1.77
C TYR A 133 15.12 7.22 2.08
N LEU A 134 15.26 6.40 1.04
CA LEU A 134 15.59 4.98 1.17
C LEU A 134 16.98 4.78 1.77
N ALA A 135 17.98 5.51 1.29
CA ALA A 135 19.34 5.45 1.78
C ALA A 135 19.44 5.84 3.27
N ALA A 136 18.72 6.90 3.67
CA ALA A 136 18.67 7.35 5.06
C ALA A 136 18.12 6.27 6.00
N VAL A 137 16.98 5.67 5.66
CA VAL A 137 16.37 4.60 6.46
C VAL A 137 17.24 3.34 6.48
N LYS A 138 17.77 2.93 5.32
CA LYS A 138 18.69 1.78 5.24
C LYS A 138 19.91 1.97 6.12
N ARG A 139 20.47 3.19 6.15
CA ARG A 139 21.61 3.52 6.99
C ARG A 139 21.27 3.43 8.48
N ALA A 140 20.16 4.02 8.90
CA ALA A 140 19.68 3.95 10.28
C ALA A 140 19.47 2.50 10.77
N ILE A 141 18.99 1.61 9.90
CA ILE A 141 18.80 0.19 10.23
C ILE A 141 20.14 -0.60 10.26
N SER A 142 21.11 -0.18 9.43
CA SER A 142 22.41 -0.87 9.28
C SER A 142 23.40 -0.47 10.36
N GLU A 143 23.39 0.79 10.82
CA GLU A 143 24.26 1.29 11.90
C GLU A 143 23.94 0.65 13.27
N ASP A 144 22.73 0.12 13.47
CA ASP A 144 22.34 -0.70 14.63
C ASP A 144 23.01 -2.10 14.64
N SER A 145 23.53 -2.53 13.49
CA SER A 145 24.34 -3.75 13.35
C SER A 145 25.81 -3.37 13.35
N GLY A 146 26.45 -3.38 14.52
CA GLY A 146 27.90 -3.22 14.67
C GLY A 146 28.71 -4.31 13.96
N CYS A 147 28.78 -4.24 12.63
CA CYS A 147 29.57 -5.09 11.76
C CYS A 147 30.12 -4.25 10.61
N ASP A 148 31.35 -3.78 10.79
CA ASP A 148 32.22 -3.43 9.67
C ASP A 148 32.36 -4.66 8.76
N SER A 149 31.86 -4.58 7.54
CA SER A 149 32.40 -5.38 6.44
C SER A 149 32.38 -4.57 5.16
N VAL A 150 33.56 -4.04 4.87
CA VAL A 150 34.07 -3.81 3.52
C VAL A 150 33.75 -5.02 2.65
N THR A 151 33.10 -4.81 1.51
CA THR A 151 33.57 -5.20 0.17
C THR A 151 32.53 -4.81 -0.86
N ASP A 152 32.94 -3.92 -1.77
CA ASP A 152 32.45 -3.89 -3.14
C ASP A 152 32.57 -5.29 -3.75
N THR A 153 31.54 -5.75 -4.43
CA THR A 153 31.67 -6.48 -5.70
C THR A 153 30.28 -6.65 -6.31
N GLU A 154 30.10 -5.99 -7.44
CA GLU A 154 29.12 -6.35 -8.45
C GLU A 154 29.30 -7.82 -8.81
N THR A 155 28.19 -8.56 -8.91
CA THR A 155 28.12 -9.74 -9.77
C THR A 155 26.70 -9.84 -10.32
N GLU A 156 26.61 -9.62 -11.63
CA GLU A 156 25.57 -10.18 -12.49
C GLU A 156 25.56 -11.71 -12.30
N ASP A 157 24.39 -12.35 -12.16
CA ASP A 157 23.96 -13.38 -13.11
C ASP A 157 22.50 -13.82 -12.88
N GLU A 158 21.95 -14.37 -13.95
CA GLU A 158 20.59 -14.73 -14.27
C GLU A 158 19.83 -15.71 -13.36
N LYS A 159 18.51 -15.47 -13.31
CA LYS A 159 17.37 -16.37 -13.62
C LYS A 159 16.22 -16.12 -12.66
N ALA A 160 15.47 -15.05 -12.94
CA ALA A 160 14.17 -14.83 -12.33
C ALA A 160 13.14 -15.78 -12.98
N LEU A 161 12.76 -16.83 -12.26
CA LEU A 161 11.48 -17.51 -12.46
C LEU A 161 10.35 -16.58 -11.96
N PRO A 162 9.24 -16.42 -12.68
CA PRO A 162 8.17 -15.51 -12.28
C PRO A 162 7.32 -16.17 -11.19
N TYR A 163 7.55 -15.83 -9.93
CA TYR A 163 6.62 -16.17 -8.85
C TYR A 163 5.57 -15.05 -8.73
N SER A 164 4.32 -15.44 -8.96
CA SER A 164 3.13 -14.59 -8.92
C SER A 164 3.00 -13.90 -7.57
N LYS A 165 2.91 -12.56 -7.58
CA LYS A 165 2.59 -11.75 -6.40
C LYS A 165 1.08 -11.80 -6.18
N GLN A 166 0.62 -12.46 -5.12
CA GLN A 166 -0.70 -12.20 -4.55
C GLN A 166 -0.53 -11.25 -3.37
N GLN A 167 -1.01 -10.02 -3.54
CA GLN A 167 -1.23 -9.05 -2.48
C GLN A 167 -2.40 -9.55 -1.63
N SER A 168 -2.11 -10.10 -0.45
CA SER A 168 -3.10 -10.25 0.62
C SER A 168 -3.27 -8.89 1.31
N LEU A 169 -4.45 -8.30 1.17
CA LEU A 169 -4.90 -7.18 2.00
C LEU A 169 -4.90 -7.61 3.48
N PRO A 170 -4.51 -6.75 4.45
CA PRO A 170 -4.59 -7.13 5.86
C PRO A 170 -6.07 -7.13 6.28
N LEU A 171 -6.62 -8.33 6.47
CA LEU A 171 -7.89 -8.50 7.16
C LEU A 171 -7.62 -8.38 8.67
N ASP A 172 -8.17 -7.33 9.29
CA ASP A 172 -8.09 -7.08 10.73
C ASP A 172 -8.54 -8.30 11.54
N THR A 173 -7.57 -9.09 11.99
CA THR A 173 -7.78 -10.13 13.00
C THR A 173 -6.82 -9.84 14.15
N SER A 174 -7.39 -9.61 15.34
CA SER A 174 -6.69 -9.25 16.58
C SER A 174 -5.36 -10.02 16.80
N PRO A 175 -4.32 -9.41 17.40
CA PRO A 175 -2.99 -9.98 17.58
C PRO A 175 -2.93 -11.00 18.73
N GLY A 176 -3.83 -12.00 18.69
CA GLY A 176 -3.91 -13.10 19.65
C GLY A 176 -3.71 -14.49 19.05
N ASN A 177 -3.98 -14.69 17.75
CA ASN A 177 -4.01 -16.02 17.13
C ASN A 177 -3.35 -16.04 15.74
N LEU A 178 -2.03 -16.33 15.66
CA LEU A 178 -1.35 -16.79 14.44
C LEU A 178 -1.95 -18.15 14.03
N MET A 179 -3.07 -18.06 13.35
CA MET A 179 -3.74 -19.12 12.62
C MET A 179 -3.81 -18.61 11.19
N VAL A 180 -3.28 -19.38 10.26
CA VAL A 180 -3.10 -18.92 8.88
C VAL A 180 -4.03 -19.71 7.98
N VAL A 181 -4.86 -18.99 7.22
CA VAL A 181 -5.72 -19.56 6.18
C VAL A 181 -5.19 -19.13 4.83
N GLN A 182 -4.93 -20.10 3.95
CA GLN A 182 -4.41 -19.87 2.60
C GLN A 182 -5.10 -20.79 1.58
N PRO A 183 -5.60 -20.26 0.45
CA PRO A 183 -5.74 -18.84 0.15
C PRO A 183 -6.85 -18.19 1.00
N ASP A 184 -6.69 -16.91 1.30
CA ASP A 184 -7.70 -16.05 1.95
C ASP A 184 -8.73 -15.48 0.96
N ARG A 185 -8.40 -15.52 -0.34
CA ARG A 185 -9.27 -15.09 -1.45
C ARG A 185 -9.50 -16.24 -2.44
N ILE A 186 -10.76 -16.51 -2.78
CA ILE A 186 -11.16 -17.64 -3.63
C ILE A 186 -11.93 -17.12 -4.84
N ARG A 187 -11.56 -17.59 -6.03
CA ARG A 187 -12.25 -17.25 -7.27
C ARG A 187 -13.56 -18.02 -7.40
N CYS A 188 -14.67 -17.33 -7.64
CA CYS A 188 -15.97 -17.95 -7.89
C CYS A 188 -15.91 -18.91 -9.10
N GLY A 189 -16.44 -20.11 -8.95
CA GLY A 189 -16.50 -21.13 -10.02
C GLY A 189 -15.21 -21.94 -10.23
N ALA A 190 -14.12 -21.63 -9.54
CA ALA A 190 -12.89 -22.41 -9.58
C ALA A 190 -12.78 -23.34 -8.36
N GLU A 191 -12.52 -24.63 -8.59
CA GLU A 191 -12.23 -25.57 -7.49
C GLU A 191 -10.92 -25.17 -6.82
N THR A 192 -11.01 -24.76 -5.56
CA THR A 192 -9.86 -24.29 -4.77
C THR A 192 -9.78 -25.08 -3.48
N THR A 193 -8.57 -25.48 -3.08
CA THR A 193 -8.34 -26.13 -1.78
C THR A 193 -7.77 -25.10 -0.82
N VAL A 194 -8.41 -24.96 0.34
CA VAL A 194 -8.01 -24.06 1.42
C VAL A 194 -7.23 -24.87 2.45
N TYR A 195 -6.08 -24.34 2.84
CA TYR A 195 -5.24 -24.87 3.90
C TYR A 195 -5.37 -23.99 5.13
N VAL A 196 -5.66 -24.60 6.26
CA VAL A 196 -5.79 -23.95 7.55
C VAL A 196 -4.71 -24.48 8.48
N ILE A 197 -3.81 -23.60 8.91
CA ILE A 197 -2.77 -23.90 9.89
C ILE A 197 -3.26 -23.43 11.26
N VAL A 198 -3.50 -24.40 12.15
CA VAL A 198 -3.98 -24.18 13.53
C VAL A 198 -2.84 -24.28 14.54
N ARG A 199 -3.04 -23.71 15.74
CA ARG A 199 -2.04 -23.76 16.82
C ARG A 199 -2.14 -25.00 17.69
N CYS A 200 -3.33 -25.57 17.80
CA CYS A 200 -3.58 -26.75 18.61
C CYS A 200 -3.30 -28.00 17.78
N LYS A 201 -2.69 -29.01 18.42
CA LYS A 201 -2.58 -30.33 17.81
C LYS A 201 -3.98 -30.88 17.58
N LEU A 202 -4.27 -31.23 16.33
CA LEU A 202 -5.49 -31.91 15.92
C LEU A 202 -5.32 -33.40 16.14
N ASP A 203 -6.38 -34.04 16.62
CA ASP A 203 -6.39 -35.48 16.86
C ASP A 203 -6.78 -36.21 15.58
N GLU A 204 -5.90 -37.08 15.09
CA GLU A 204 -6.13 -37.92 13.91
C GLU A 204 -7.35 -38.86 14.08
N ARG A 205 -7.77 -39.12 15.33
CA ARG A 205 -8.90 -40.01 15.63
C ARG A 205 -10.25 -39.33 15.48
N VAL A 206 -10.29 -38.01 15.35
CA VAL A 206 -11.52 -37.20 15.31
C VAL A 206 -11.71 -36.65 13.90
N THR A 207 -12.94 -36.72 13.39
CA THR A 207 -13.28 -36.16 12.08
C THR A 207 -13.15 -34.65 12.12
N THR A 208 -12.43 -34.10 11.14
CA THR A 208 -12.27 -32.66 10.99
C THR A 208 -13.26 -32.17 9.93
N GLU A 209 -14.08 -31.18 10.27
CA GLU A 209 -15.07 -30.59 9.37
C GLU A 209 -14.85 -29.08 9.26
N ALA A 210 -15.29 -28.51 8.15
CA ALA A 210 -15.19 -27.09 7.88
C ALA A 210 -16.57 -26.55 7.49
N GLU A 211 -17.04 -25.55 8.22
CA GLU A 211 -18.29 -24.85 7.94
C GLU A 211 -18.00 -23.51 7.26
N PHE A 212 -18.59 -23.32 6.08
CA PHE A 212 -18.57 -22.08 5.32
C PHE A 212 -19.91 -21.39 5.47
N SER A 213 -19.93 -20.23 6.12
CA SER A 213 -21.14 -19.43 6.35
C SER A 213 -21.08 -18.15 5.50
N PRO A 214 -21.69 -18.13 4.31
CA PRO A 214 -21.88 -16.91 3.53
C PRO A 214 -22.94 -16.01 4.19
N GLU A 215 -22.93 -14.71 3.88
CA GLU A 215 -23.91 -13.75 4.43
C GLU A 215 -25.34 -13.99 3.92
N ASP A 216 -25.49 -14.31 2.64
CA ASP A 216 -26.80 -14.40 1.95
C ASP A 216 -27.31 -15.83 1.72
N ALA A 217 -26.63 -16.85 2.28
CA ALA A 217 -26.94 -18.25 2.02
C ALA A 217 -26.73 -19.13 3.28
N PRO A 218 -27.32 -20.34 3.32
CA PRO A 218 -27.12 -21.24 4.46
C PRO A 218 -25.66 -21.72 4.57
N SER A 219 -25.23 -22.00 5.80
CA SER A 219 -23.92 -22.61 6.07
C SER A 219 -23.77 -23.95 5.34
N ILE A 220 -22.59 -24.18 4.76
CA ILE A 220 -22.23 -25.45 4.11
C ILE A 220 -21.09 -26.10 4.91
N ARG A 221 -21.31 -27.33 5.38
CA ARG A 221 -20.26 -28.14 6.01
C ARG A 221 -19.60 -29.07 5.00
N VAL A 222 -18.28 -29.09 5.03
CA VAL A 222 -17.43 -29.89 4.15
C VAL A 222 -16.42 -30.64 5.01
N GLU A 223 -16.14 -31.90 4.66
CA GLU A 223 -15.13 -32.69 5.34
C GLU A 223 -13.73 -32.13 5.05
N GLY A 224 -12.94 -31.94 6.12
CA GLY A 224 -11.56 -31.49 6.05
C GLY A 224 -10.61 -32.66 6.19
N LYS A 225 -9.63 -32.74 5.29
CA LYS A 225 -8.56 -33.73 5.35
C LYS A 225 -7.40 -33.16 6.18
N LEU A 226 -7.03 -33.89 7.23
CA LEU A 226 -5.84 -33.56 8.02
C LEU A 226 -4.57 -33.89 7.21
N GLU A 227 -3.74 -32.88 6.93
CA GLU A 227 -2.45 -33.07 6.24
C GLU A 227 -1.29 -33.31 7.21
N ASN A 228 -1.37 -32.70 8.40
CA ASN A 228 -0.49 -32.96 9.53
C ASN A 228 -1.18 -32.54 10.84
N GLU A 229 -0.55 -32.78 11.99
CA GLU A 229 -1.09 -32.45 13.32
C GLU A 229 -1.54 -30.98 13.50
N TYR A 230 -1.17 -30.06 12.60
CA TYR A 230 -1.46 -28.63 12.68
C TYR A 230 -2.09 -28.05 11.40
N THR A 231 -2.33 -28.85 10.37
CA THR A 231 -2.76 -28.35 9.05
C THR A 231 -3.92 -29.18 8.50
N VAL A 232 -5.00 -28.49 8.15
CA VAL A 232 -6.19 -29.08 7.54
C VAL A 232 -6.33 -28.56 6.11
N SER A 233 -6.58 -29.44 5.16
CA SER A 233 -6.97 -29.08 3.80
C SER A 233 -8.47 -29.30 3.61
N VAL A 234 -9.13 -28.34 2.98
CA VAL A 234 -10.58 -28.34 2.77
C VAL A 234 -10.86 -27.91 1.34
N LYS A 235 -11.73 -28.63 0.64
CA LYS A 235 -12.21 -28.18 -0.66
C LYS A 235 -13.24 -27.08 -0.48
N ALA A 236 -12.95 -25.89 -1.00
CA ALA A 236 -13.85 -24.76 -0.91
C ALA A 236 -15.10 -25.01 -1.76
N PRO A 237 -16.31 -24.85 -1.21
CA PRO A 237 -17.54 -24.96 -1.99
C PRO A 237 -17.65 -23.79 -2.97
N ALA A 238 -18.43 -24.00 -4.04
CA ALA A 238 -18.75 -22.95 -5.00
C ALA A 238 -19.79 -21.99 -4.38
N LEU A 239 -19.34 -20.81 -3.95
CA LEU A 239 -20.14 -19.75 -3.37
C LEU A 239 -20.14 -18.50 -4.26
N SER A 240 -21.13 -17.62 -4.04
CA SER A 240 -21.19 -16.29 -4.66
C SER A 240 -20.08 -15.37 -4.14
N SER A 241 -19.81 -14.26 -4.82
CA SER A 241 -18.85 -13.28 -4.32
C SER A 241 -19.33 -12.65 -3.02
N GLY A 242 -18.38 -12.31 -2.14
CA GLY A 242 -18.64 -11.80 -0.81
C GLY A 242 -17.76 -12.46 0.26
N ASN A 243 -17.91 -11.99 1.49
CA ASN A 243 -17.18 -12.51 2.63
C ASN A 243 -17.89 -13.75 3.20
N VAL A 244 -17.11 -14.75 3.57
CA VAL A 244 -17.60 -16.03 4.09
C VAL A 244 -16.84 -16.33 5.38
N SER A 245 -17.58 -16.59 6.46
CA SER A 245 -16.98 -17.07 7.70
C SER A 245 -16.64 -18.55 7.57
N LEU A 246 -15.38 -18.89 7.82
CA LEU A 246 -14.86 -20.25 7.83
C LEU A 246 -14.63 -20.69 9.27
N LYS A 247 -15.31 -21.76 9.69
CA LYS A 247 -15.09 -22.40 10.99
C LYS A 247 -14.59 -23.81 10.80
N ILE A 248 -13.49 -24.17 11.45
CA ILE A 248 -13.01 -25.55 11.47
C ILE A 248 -13.40 -26.20 12.78
N TYR A 249 -13.95 -27.39 12.68
CA TYR A 249 -14.39 -28.25 13.76
C TYR A 249 -13.49 -29.47 13.80
N SER A 250 -13.01 -29.83 15.00
CA SER A 250 -12.44 -31.15 15.27
C SER A 250 -13.45 -31.88 16.16
N GLY A 251 -14.28 -32.71 15.54
CA GLY A 251 -15.48 -33.27 16.18
C GLY A 251 -16.50 -32.16 16.42
N ASP A 252 -16.92 -31.97 17.67
CA ASP A 252 -17.87 -30.90 18.05
C ASP A 252 -17.17 -29.61 18.54
N LEU A 253 -15.83 -29.57 18.56
CA LEU A 253 -15.06 -28.42 19.05
C LEU A 253 -14.62 -27.52 17.91
N VAL A 254 -14.96 -26.23 17.99
CA VAL A 254 -14.43 -25.20 17.08
C VAL A 254 -12.96 -24.96 17.42
N VAL A 255 -12.07 -25.32 16.49
CA VAL A 255 -10.62 -25.14 16.64
C VAL A 255 -10.12 -23.85 15.98
N CYS A 256 -10.89 -23.32 15.03
CA CYS A 256 -10.49 -22.20 14.20
C CYS A 256 -11.72 -21.45 13.67
N GLU A 257 -11.63 -20.12 13.63
CA GLU A 257 -12.60 -19.24 12.96
C GLU A 257 -11.83 -18.17 12.19
N ALA A 258 -12.12 -18.04 10.89
CA ALA A 258 -11.51 -17.08 9.98
C ALA A 258 -12.56 -16.52 9.02
N ILE A 259 -12.19 -15.50 8.26
CA ILE A 259 -13.01 -14.94 7.19
C ILE A 259 -12.22 -15.08 5.90
N ILE A 260 -12.87 -15.59 4.86
CA ILE A 260 -12.33 -15.71 3.50
C ILE A 260 -13.22 -14.93 2.53
N SER A 261 -12.64 -14.43 1.45
CA SER A 261 -13.36 -13.59 0.48
C SER A 261 -13.50 -14.31 -0.87
N TYR A 262 -14.72 -14.46 -1.35
CA TYR A 262 -14.99 -14.95 -2.69
C TYR A 262 -15.11 -13.78 -3.67
N TYR A 263 -14.46 -13.89 -4.83
CA TYR A 263 -14.44 -12.83 -5.82
C TYR A 263 -14.69 -13.32 -7.25
N THR A 264 -15.26 -12.45 -8.09
CA THR A 264 -15.47 -12.71 -9.52
C THR A 264 -14.31 -12.19 -10.38
N ASP A 265 -14.25 -12.65 -11.63
CA ASP A 265 -13.23 -12.20 -12.59
C ASP A 265 -13.26 -10.69 -12.82
N MET A 266 -14.46 -10.11 -12.90
CA MET A 266 -14.62 -8.67 -13.12
C MET A 266 -14.20 -7.86 -11.91
N GLU A 267 -14.44 -8.35 -10.70
CA GLU A 267 -13.96 -7.71 -9.46
C GLU A 267 -12.43 -7.73 -9.39
N GLU A 268 -11.79 -8.86 -9.76
CA GLU A 268 -10.33 -8.94 -9.78
C GLU A 268 -9.73 -8.06 -10.88
N ILE A 269 -10.33 -8.02 -12.07
CA ILE A 269 -9.91 -7.08 -13.12
C ILE A 269 -10.04 -5.63 -12.63
N GLY A 270 -11.16 -5.30 -11.96
CA GLY A 270 -11.34 -3.98 -11.34
C GLY A 270 -10.25 -3.64 -10.32
N ASN A 271 -9.92 -4.58 -9.43
CA ASN A 271 -8.84 -4.42 -8.45
C ASN A 271 -7.45 -4.30 -9.11
N LEU A 272 -7.20 -5.04 -10.19
CA LEU A 272 -5.94 -4.95 -10.92
C LEU A 272 -5.81 -3.60 -11.66
N LEU A 273 -6.91 -3.11 -12.23
CA LEU A 273 -6.95 -1.81 -12.92
C LEU A 273 -6.86 -0.64 -11.94
N SER A 274 -7.46 -0.73 -10.75
CA SER A 274 -7.34 0.32 -9.73
C SER A 274 -5.92 0.42 -9.17
N ASN A 275 -5.20 -0.71 -9.09
CA ASN A 275 -3.80 -0.75 -8.69
C ASN A 275 -2.84 -0.22 -9.78
N ALA A 276 -3.30 -0.02 -11.02
CA ALA A 276 -2.48 0.57 -12.07
C ALA A 276 -2.37 2.09 -11.85
N ALA A 277 -1.29 2.51 -11.18
CA ALA A 277 -1.05 3.92 -10.83
C ALA A 277 -0.97 4.87 -12.05
N ASN A 278 -0.65 4.34 -13.25
CA ASN A 278 -0.56 5.13 -14.47
C ASN A 278 -1.17 4.38 -15.68
N PRO A 279 -2.27 4.88 -16.28
CA PRO A 279 -2.89 4.30 -17.48
C PRO A 279 -1.93 4.16 -18.67
N VAL A 280 -0.96 5.08 -18.81
CA VAL A 280 0.06 5.03 -19.86
C VAL A 280 1.01 3.86 -19.62
N GLU A 281 1.36 3.59 -18.37
CA GLU A 281 2.20 2.44 -18.01
C GLU A 281 1.49 1.12 -18.30
N PHE A 282 0.20 1.02 -17.93
CA PHE A 282 -0.64 -0.13 -18.27
C PHE A 282 -0.67 -0.39 -19.78
N MET A 283 -0.86 0.67 -20.58
CA MET A 283 -0.87 0.56 -22.04
C MET A 283 0.50 0.15 -22.58
N CYS A 284 1.60 0.75 -22.10
CA CYS A 284 2.95 0.34 -22.46
C CYS A 284 3.21 -1.14 -22.15
N GLN A 285 2.74 -1.65 -20.99
CA GLN A 285 2.84 -3.07 -20.65
C GLN A 285 1.98 -3.94 -21.58
N ALA A 286 0.76 -3.54 -21.90
CA ALA A 286 -0.12 -4.26 -22.81
C ALA A 286 0.46 -4.39 -24.23
N PHE A 287 1.13 -3.34 -24.71
CA PHE A 287 1.81 -3.32 -26.01
C PHE A 287 3.27 -3.79 -25.96
N LYS A 288 3.76 -4.23 -24.79
CA LYS A 288 5.14 -4.72 -24.58
C LYS A 288 6.21 -3.70 -24.99
N ILE A 289 5.97 -2.42 -24.74
CA ILE A 289 6.90 -1.32 -25.06
C ILE A 289 7.94 -1.22 -23.94
N VAL A 290 9.20 -1.55 -24.24
CA VAL A 290 10.35 -1.42 -23.34
C VAL A 290 11.50 -0.72 -24.08
N PRO A 291 12.06 0.39 -23.56
CA PRO A 291 11.70 1.13 -22.35
C PRO A 291 10.39 1.92 -22.51
N TYR A 292 9.77 2.28 -21.38
CA TYR A 292 8.57 3.11 -21.34
C TYR A 292 8.79 4.43 -22.10
N ASN A 293 8.16 4.55 -23.28
CA ASN A 293 8.29 5.73 -24.11
C ASN A 293 6.92 6.10 -24.72
N THR A 294 6.47 7.30 -24.38
CA THR A 294 5.19 7.86 -24.81
C THR A 294 5.12 8.08 -26.31
N GLU A 295 6.23 8.39 -26.98
CA GLU A 295 6.28 8.58 -28.44
C GLU A 295 6.13 7.26 -29.19
N THR A 296 6.67 6.16 -28.66
CA THR A 296 6.49 4.83 -29.28
C THR A 296 5.07 4.32 -29.07
N LEU A 297 4.47 4.62 -27.91
CA LEU A 297 3.07 4.31 -27.66
C LEU A 297 2.16 5.12 -28.60
N ASP A 298 2.42 6.43 -28.74
CA ASP A 298 1.66 7.31 -29.62
C ASP A 298 1.78 6.89 -31.09
N LYS A 299 2.97 6.49 -31.56
CA LYS A 299 3.15 5.93 -32.90
C LYS A 299 2.35 4.63 -33.09
N LEU A 300 2.37 3.71 -32.13
CA LEU A 300 1.60 2.46 -32.21
C LEU A 300 0.09 2.71 -32.17
N LEU A 301 -0.37 3.63 -31.34
CA LEU A 301 -1.78 4.04 -31.30
C LEU A 301 -2.19 4.72 -32.61
N THR A 302 -1.34 5.60 -33.15
CA THR A 302 -1.57 6.28 -34.42
C THR A 302 -1.61 5.30 -35.59
N GLU A 303 -0.72 4.32 -35.64
CA GLU A 303 -0.73 3.26 -36.65
C GLU A 303 -1.96 2.36 -36.51
N SER A 304 -2.32 1.98 -35.29
CA SER A 304 -3.53 1.20 -35.02
C SER A 304 -4.79 1.95 -35.45
N LEU A 305 -4.90 3.24 -35.12
CA LEU A 305 -6.00 4.11 -35.55
C LEU A 305 -6.04 4.21 -37.08
N LYS A 306 -4.89 4.50 -37.72
CA LYS A 306 -4.79 4.62 -39.18
C LYS A 306 -5.21 3.35 -39.91
N ASN A 307 -4.87 2.18 -39.37
CA ASN A 307 -5.21 0.89 -39.98
C ASN A 307 -6.67 0.49 -39.76
N ASN A 308 -7.32 0.99 -38.70
CA ASN A 308 -8.70 0.66 -38.36
C ASN A 308 -9.71 1.77 -38.75
N ILE A 309 -9.25 2.93 -39.22
CA ILE A 309 -10.14 3.95 -39.79
C ILE A 309 -10.72 3.42 -41.11
N PRO A 310 -12.06 3.33 -41.24
CA PRO A 310 -12.69 2.96 -42.50
C PRO A 310 -12.38 4.00 -43.59
N ALA A 311 -12.30 3.57 -44.84
CA ALA A 311 -11.96 4.44 -45.99
C ALA A 311 -12.90 5.65 -46.16
N SER A 312 -14.09 5.61 -45.55
CA SER A 312 -15.07 6.72 -45.50
C SER A 312 -14.82 7.73 -44.36
N GLY A 313 -13.75 7.57 -43.57
CA GLY A 313 -13.47 8.40 -42.40
C GLY A 313 -14.45 8.20 -41.23
N LEU A 314 -14.34 9.03 -40.19
CA LEU A 314 -15.23 9.02 -39.02
C LEU A 314 -16.60 9.69 -39.28
N HIS A 315 -16.99 9.92 -40.54
CA HIS A 315 -18.25 10.59 -40.92
C HIS A 315 -19.50 9.91 -40.34
N LEU A 316 -19.43 8.62 -39.98
CA LEU A 316 -20.52 7.88 -39.35
C LEU A 316 -20.82 8.35 -37.91
N PHE A 317 -19.87 9.03 -37.25
CA PHE A 317 -20.07 9.60 -35.91
C PHE A 317 -20.76 10.98 -35.90
N GLY A 318 -21.28 11.45 -37.04
CA GLY A 318 -22.18 12.61 -37.08
C GLY A 318 -21.52 13.98 -36.90
N ILE A 319 -20.25 14.12 -37.27
CA ILE A 319 -19.47 15.38 -37.11
C ILE A 319 -19.96 16.51 -38.04
N ASN A 320 -20.91 16.24 -38.94
CA ASN A 320 -21.45 17.22 -39.90
C ASN A 320 -22.33 18.31 -39.27
N GLN A 321 -22.59 18.31 -37.95
CA GLN A 321 -23.45 19.34 -37.34
C GLN A 321 -22.72 20.60 -36.87
N LEU A 322 -21.38 20.68 -36.98
CA LEU A 322 -20.63 21.85 -36.46
C LEU A 322 -20.06 22.76 -37.55
N GLU A 323 -19.99 22.35 -38.81
CA GLU A 323 -19.38 23.18 -39.87
C GLU A 323 -20.38 24.05 -40.65
N GLU A 324 -21.69 23.85 -40.54
CA GLU A 324 -22.69 24.63 -41.31
C GLU A 324 -23.18 25.91 -40.59
N GLU A 325 -22.98 26.08 -39.27
CA GLU A 325 -23.46 27.28 -38.57
C GLU A 325 -22.52 28.50 -38.67
N ASP A 326 -21.22 28.31 -38.89
CA ASP A 326 -20.25 29.42 -38.93
C ASP A 326 -20.23 30.20 -40.27
N MET A 327 -20.96 29.73 -41.29
CA MET A 327 -20.98 30.37 -42.61
C MET A 327 -22.19 31.29 -42.85
N MET A 328 -23.08 31.48 -41.85
CA MET A 328 -24.25 32.37 -41.96
C MET A 328 -24.17 33.70 -41.18
N THR A 329 -23.04 34.06 -40.59
CA THR A 329 -22.93 35.30 -39.77
C THR A 329 -21.96 36.37 -40.28
N SER A 330 -21.33 36.22 -41.45
CA SER A 330 -20.44 37.27 -42.00
C SER A 330 -20.85 37.78 -43.39
N LYS A 331 -21.97 38.50 -43.47
CA LYS A 331 -22.20 39.48 -44.55
C LYS A 331 -22.09 40.90 -43.99
N PRO A 332 -21.05 41.69 -44.32
CA PRO A 332 -20.96 43.07 -43.89
C PRO A 332 -21.87 43.97 -44.74
N THR A 333 -22.82 44.61 -44.06
CA THR A 333 -23.68 45.68 -44.60
C THR A 333 -22.86 46.96 -44.75
N VAL A 334 -22.46 47.32 -45.97
CA VAL A 334 -21.84 48.63 -46.26
C VAL A 334 -22.94 49.67 -46.49
N LYS A 335 -23.05 50.66 -45.60
CA LYS A 335 -23.78 51.93 -45.85
C LYS A 335 -22.80 52.98 -46.38
N PRO A 336 -23.15 53.77 -47.43
CA PRO A 336 -22.36 54.93 -47.81
C PRO A 336 -22.75 56.17 -46.97
N GLN A 337 -21.74 56.92 -46.53
CA GLN A 337 -21.87 58.24 -45.90
C GLN A 337 -21.80 59.35 -46.97
N GLU A 338 -22.78 60.24 -46.98
CA GLU A 338 -22.79 61.51 -47.74
C GLU A 338 -21.72 62.48 -47.21
N ALA A 339 -21.10 63.26 -48.11
CA ALA A 339 -20.72 64.65 -47.84
C ALA A 339 -20.56 65.46 -49.13
N THR A 340 -21.29 66.56 -49.17
CA THR A 340 -21.46 67.59 -50.20
C THR A 340 -20.26 68.55 -50.26
N ARG A 341 -19.79 68.93 -51.46
CA ARG A 341 -19.46 70.33 -51.88
C ARG A 341 -18.77 70.38 -53.26
N GLY A 342 -19.29 71.23 -54.13
CA GLY A 342 -18.71 71.60 -55.43
C GLY A 342 -19.79 71.97 -56.42
#